data_AF-A0A933HT06-F1
#
_entry.id   AF-A0A933HT06-F1
#
_cell.length_a   1.000
_cell.length_b   1.000
_cell.length_c   1.000
_cell.angle_alpha   90.00
_cell.angle_beta   90.00
_cell.angle_gamma   90.00
#
_symmetry.space_group_name_H-M   'P 1'
#
loop_
_entity.id
_entity.type
_entity.pdbx_description
1 polymer ?
#
loop_
_entity_poly.entity_id
_entity_poly.type
_entity_poly.pdbx_seq_one_letter_code
_entity_poly.pdbx_strand_id
1 'polypeptide(L)' 'MKETKPVEVYRASGELEAQVIRSKLEAAGIRAIFQNEALGTLGFVVDGLGEFRILVAEQDEQAAREVLASTETLTSDES' A
#
# COMPACT_ATOMS: atom_id res chain seq x y z
N MET A 1 6.50 -24.10 5.58
CA MET A 1 6.33 -22.76 4.94
C MET A 1 6.55 -21.75 6.04
N LYS A 2 7.49 -20.80 5.93
CA LYS A 2 7.71 -19.81 7.00
C LYS A 2 6.44 -18.95 7.10
N GLU A 3 5.72 -19.04 8.20
CA GLU A 3 4.70 -18.05 8.58
C GLU A 3 5.41 -16.70 8.68
N THR A 4 5.22 -15.87 7.67
CA THR A 4 5.80 -14.53 7.64
C THR A 4 4.67 -13.58 7.96
N LYS A 5 4.82 -12.85 9.06
CA LYS A 5 3.79 -11.92 9.54
C LYS A 5 3.62 -10.81 8.50
N PRO A 6 2.40 -10.53 8.03
CA PRO A 6 2.15 -9.39 7.17
C PRO A 6 2.18 -8.09 8.00
N VAL A 7 2.87 -7.07 7.50
CA VAL A 7 2.94 -5.73 8.09
C VAL A 7 2.49 -4.68 7.07
N GLU A 8 1.68 -3.74 7.53
CA GLU A 8 1.21 -2.61 6.73
C GLU A 8 2.36 -1.61 6.49
N VAL A 9 2.61 -1.29 5.22
CA VAL A 9 3.63 -0.32 4.82
C VAL A 9 3.05 0.92 4.15
N TYR A 10 1.83 0.81 3.62
CA TYR A 10 1.16 1.92 2.95
C TYR A 10 -0.35 1.80 3.05
N ARG A 11 -1.03 2.95 3.17
CA ARG A 11 -2.49 3.05 3.12
C ARG A 11 -2.87 3.99 2.00
N ALA A 12 -3.69 3.48 1.09
CA ALA A 12 -4.18 4.20 -0.07
C ALA A 12 -5.65 4.58 0.11
N SER A 13 -6.00 5.75 -0.40
CA SER A 13 -7.35 6.32 -0.33
C SER A 13 -8.24 5.89 -1.49
N GLY A 14 -7.71 5.08 -2.42
CA GLY A 14 -8.47 4.53 -3.54
C GLY A 14 -7.69 3.44 -4.27
N GLU A 15 -8.42 2.67 -5.09
CA GLU A 15 -7.88 1.50 -5.78
C GLU A 15 -6.71 1.85 -6.71
N LEU A 16 -6.79 2.98 -7.40
CA LEU A 16 -5.78 3.40 -8.37
C LEU A 16 -4.42 3.69 -7.71
N GLU A 17 -4.41 4.49 -6.64
CA GLU A 17 -3.21 4.76 -5.84
C GLU A 17 -2.62 3.46 -5.30
N ALA A 18 -3.48 2.59 -4.79
CA ALA A 18 -3.09 1.33 -4.23
C ALA A 18 -2.45 0.39 -5.28
N GLN A 19 -3.00 0.31 -6.50
CA GLN A 19 -2.43 -0.44 -7.62
C GLN A 19 -1.06 0.13 -8.03
N VAL A 20 -0.91 1.46 -8.08
CA VAL A 20 0.38 2.10 -8.40
C VAL A 20 1.45 1.71 -7.39
N ILE A 21 1.14 1.75 -6.09
CA ILE A 21 2.07 1.36 -5.04
C ILE A 21 2.41 -0.13 -5.12
N ARG A 22 1.40 -0.99 -5.36
CA ARG A 22 1.61 -2.42 -5.54
C ARG A 22 2.57 -2.70 -6.70
N SER A 23 2.34 -2.10 -7.88
CA SER A 23 3.20 -2.31 -9.05
C SER A 23 4.65 -1.89 -8.78
N LYS A 24 4.87 -0.84 -7.99
CA LYS A 24 6.21 -0.40 -7.58
C LYS A 24 6.92 -1.43 -6.70
N LEU A 25 6.24 -1.92 -5.66
CA LEU A 25 6.78 -2.95 -4.79
C LEU A 25 7.07 -4.24 -5.57
N GLU A 26 6.15 -4.67 -6.43
CA GLU A 26 6.33 -5.85 -7.28
C GLU A 26 7.50 -5.68 -8.28
N ALA A 27 7.68 -4.48 -8.85
CA ALA A 27 8.83 -4.17 -9.72
C ALA A 27 10.17 -4.23 -8.97
N ALA A 28 10.17 -3.95 -7.67
CA ALA A 28 11.33 -4.11 -6.79
C ALA A 28 11.51 -5.56 -6.30
N GLY A 29 10.67 -6.50 -6.72
CA GLY A 29 10.70 -7.90 -6.30
C GLY A 29 10.03 -8.18 -4.96
N ILE A 30 9.31 -7.20 -4.40
CA ILE A 30 8.63 -7.29 -3.11
C ILE A 30 7.17 -7.69 -3.34
N ARG A 31 6.75 -8.81 -2.74
CA ARG A 31 5.34 -9.22 -2.81
C ARG A 31 4.48 -8.38 -1.88
N ALA A 32 3.53 -7.68 -2.46
CA ALA A 32 2.54 -6.88 -1.74
C ALA A 32 1.17 -7.57 -1.72
N ILE A 33 0.53 -7.58 -0.54
CA ILE A 33 -0.81 -8.10 -0.30
C ILE A 33 -1.75 -6.90 -0.18
N PHE A 34 -2.85 -6.99 -0.90
CA PHE A 34 -3.90 -5.98 -0.92
C PHE A 34 -5.02 -6.38 0.02
N GLN A 35 -5.32 -5.54 1.00
CA GLN A 35 -6.44 -5.75 1.90
C GLN A 35 -7.41 -4.57 1.77
N ASN A 36 -8.63 -4.87 1.31
CA ASN A 36 -9.72 -3.92 1.24
C ASN A 36 -10.63 -4.15 2.46
N GLU A 37 -10.85 -3.12 3.26
CA GLU A 37 -11.69 -3.17 4.46
C GLU A 37 -13.17 -2.78 4.19
N ALA A 38 -13.62 -2.78 2.92
CA ALA A 38 -14.96 -2.33 2.51
C ALA A 38 -16.11 -3.32 2.80
N LEU A 39 -15.86 -4.46 3.43
CA LEU A 39 -16.90 -5.49 3.65
C LEU A 39 -17.61 -5.40 5.03
N GLY A 40 -17.44 -4.30 5.77
CA GLY A 40 -17.84 -4.25 7.20
C GLY A 40 -19.01 -3.35 7.59
N THR A 41 -19.22 -2.18 6.99
CA THR A 41 -20.05 -1.15 7.65
C THR A 41 -21.14 -0.62 6.74
N LEU A 42 -22.33 -1.19 6.96
CA LEU A 42 -23.61 -0.70 6.49
C LEU A 42 -23.82 0.75 6.99
N GLY A 43 -23.67 1.73 6.11
CA GLY A 43 -24.03 3.13 6.35
C GLY A 43 -22.86 4.03 6.74
N PHE A 44 -22.71 5.14 6.01
CA PHE A 44 -21.76 6.24 6.23
C PHE A 44 -20.36 6.16 5.60
N VAL A 45 -20.22 5.54 4.43
CA VAL A 45 -19.13 5.93 3.53
C VAL A 45 -19.55 7.24 2.85
N VAL A 46 -19.29 8.37 3.51
CA VAL A 46 -19.60 9.72 3.01
C VAL A 46 -18.76 10.08 1.77
N ASP A 47 -17.73 9.31 1.42
CA ASP A 47 -16.86 9.59 0.25
C ASP A 47 -16.50 8.38 -0.64
N GLY A 48 -17.28 7.30 -0.58
CA GLY A 48 -17.35 6.25 -1.62
C GLY A 48 -16.09 5.48 -2.06
N LEU A 49 -14.89 5.71 -1.51
CA LEU A 49 -13.66 5.20 -2.14
C LEU A 49 -12.91 4.07 -1.42
N GLY A 50 -13.31 3.67 -0.21
CA GLY A 50 -12.72 2.53 0.51
C GLY A 50 -11.22 2.71 0.85
N GLU A 51 -10.84 2.46 2.10
CA GLU A 51 -9.42 2.44 2.47
C GLU A 51 -8.77 1.12 2.04
N PHE A 52 -7.67 1.21 1.29
CA PHE A 52 -6.88 0.07 0.85
C PHE A 52 -5.58 0.01 1.64
N ARG A 53 -5.30 -1.14 2.26
CA ARG A 53 -4.07 -1.38 3.00
C ARG A 53 -3.15 -2.27 2.19
N ILE A 54 -1.90 -1.85 2.07
CA ILE A 54 -0.86 -2.61 1.40
C ILE A 54 0.05 -3.19 2.47
N LEU A 55 0.10 -4.53 2.49
CA LEU A 55 0.90 -5.29 3.43
C LEU A 55 2.03 -6.00 2.70
N VAL A 56 3.17 -6.12 3.36
CA VAL A 56 4.31 -6.92 2.90
C VAL A 56 4.71 -7.89 3.99
N ALA A 57 5.56 -8.86 3.66
CA ALA A 57 6.18 -9.69 4.68
C ALA A 57 7.08 -8.84 5.60
N GLU A 58 7.12 -9.16 6.90
CA GLU A 58 7.96 -8.45 7.89
C GLU A 58 9.42 -8.32 7.47
N GLN A 59 9.99 -9.36 6.83
CA GLN A 59 11.36 -9.34 6.33
C GLN A 59 11.60 -8.31 5.21
N ASP A 60 10.54 -7.91 4.50
CA ASP A 60 10.56 -6.98 3.37
C ASP A 60 10.07 -5.58 3.77
N GLU A 61 9.72 -5.35 5.04
CA GLU A 61 9.18 -4.07 5.51
C GLU A 61 10.14 -2.91 5.22
N GLN A 62 11.41 -3.09 5.59
CA GLN A 62 12.43 -2.05 5.42
C GLN A 62 12.62 -1.71 3.94
N ALA A 63 12.80 -2.74 3.10
CA ALA A 63 12.97 -2.58 1.67
C ALA A 63 11.74 -1.93 1.02
N ALA A 64 10.54 -2.31 1.44
CA ALA A 64 9.30 -1.70 0.95
C ALA A 64 9.25 -0.21 1.29
N ARG A 65 9.57 0.18 2.53
CA ARG A 65 9.63 1.59 2.95
C ARG A 65 10.64 2.39 2.13
N GLU A 66 11.79 1.82 1.81
CA GLU A 66 12.81 2.47 0.96
C GLU A 66 12.32 2.70 -0.48
N VAL A 67 11.62 1.73 -1.06
CA VAL A 67 11.02 1.86 -2.40
C VAL A 67 9.94 2.95 -2.42
N LEU A 68 9.12 3.02 -1.36
CA LEU A 68 8.09 4.05 -1.21
C LEU A 68 8.70 5.44 -1.04
N ALA A 69 9.71 5.58 -0.17
CA ALA A 69 10.39 6.86 0.07
C ALA A 69 11.09 7.39 -1.17
N SER A 70 11.62 6.52 -2.04
CA SER A 70 12.26 6.91 -3.31
C SER A 70 11.28 7.50 -4.32
N THR A 71 9.97 7.29 -4.14
CA THR A 71 8.92 7.79 -5.03
C THR A 71 8.44 9.19 -4.64
N GLU A 72 8.40 9.54 -3.35
CA GLU A 72 7.88 10.82 -2.86
C GLU A 72 8.71 12.04 -3.30
N THR A 73 9.96 11.82 -3.74
CA THR A 73 10.85 12.89 -4.21
C THR A 73 10.39 13.55 -5.53
N LEU A 74 9.36 13.04 -6.22
CA LEU A 74 8.89 13.60 -7.50
C LEU A 74 7.65 14.53 -7.42
N THR A 75 7.22 14.97 -6.23
CA THR A 75 6.12 15.95 -6.09
C THR A 75 6.47 17.25 -5.36
N SER A 76 7.75 17.49 -5.12
CA SER A 76 8.25 18.81 -4.67
C SER A 76 8.98 19.52 -5.81
N ASP A 77 8.27 19.85 -6.89
CA ASP A 77 8.69 20.90 -7.84
C ASP A 77 7.47 21.77 -8.14
N GLU A 78 7.09 22.60 -7.15
CA GLU A 78 6.38 23.84 -7.40
C GLU A 78 7.36 24.96 -7.06
N SER A 79 7.87 25.65 -8.07
CA SER A 79 8.43 27.01 -7.99
C SER A 79 8.32 27.72 -9.33
#